data_AF-A0A3G9IQT6-F1
#
_entry.id   AF-A0A3G9IQT6-F1
#
_cell.length_a   1.000
_cell.length_b   1.000
_cell.length_c   1.000
_cell.angle_alpha   90.00
_cell.angle_beta   90.00
_cell.angle_gamma   90.00
#
_symmetry.space_group_name_H-M   'P 1'
#
loop_
_entity.id
_entity.type
_entity.pdbx_description
1 polymer ?
#
loop_
_entity_poly.entity_id
_entity_poly.type
_entity_poly.pdbx_seq_one_letter_code
_entity_poly.pdbx_strand_id
1 'polypeptide(L)'
;MLWIWESIKHVYAFLAVIPIVPFLLIYFGFGAYTGDRKKAFRTAMDVTTALLIGCVAVLFDRLFNSSFGLYGILLVFLLGAGLLGNVQYREKGMINVKRITMVIWRVGFFVMGLFYVILMFIGIGRSLFTV
;
A
#
# COMPACT_ATOMS: atom_id res chain seq x y z
N MET A 1 -26.70 13.42 -7.42
CA MET A 1 -25.40 12.91 -7.93
C MET A 1 -24.19 13.28 -7.06
N LEU A 2 -24.25 14.29 -6.16
CA LEU A 2 -23.15 14.62 -5.24
C LEU A 2 -23.05 13.68 -4.02
N TRP A 3 -24.17 13.20 -3.49
CA TRP A 3 -24.20 12.33 -2.29
C TRP A 3 -23.52 10.97 -2.46
N ILE A 4 -23.60 10.36 -3.64
CA ILE A 4 -22.93 9.09 -3.92
C ILE A 4 -21.41 9.30 -3.90
N TRP A 5 -20.95 10.41 -4.48
CA TRP A 5 -19.54 10.77 -4.50
C TRP A 5 -18.99 11.07 -3.10
N GLU A 6 -19.73 11.82 -2.28
CA GLU A 6 -19.33 12.07 -0.88
C GLU A 6 -19.36 10.79 -0.03
N SER A 7 -20.35 9.91 -0.24
CA SER A 7 -20.43 8.63 0.46
C SER A 7 -19.25 7.72 0.08
N ILE A 8 -18.87 7.69 -1.20
CA ILE A 8 -17.67 6.96 -1.65
C ILE A 8 -16.42 7.55 -1.01
N LYS A 9 -16.30 8.88 -0.89
CA LYS A 9 -15.16 9.50 -0.19
C LYS A 9 -15.11 9.16 1.28
N HIS A 10 -16.24 9.13 1.99
CA HIS A 10 -16.27 8.77 3.40
C HIS A 10 -15.99 7.28 3.63
N VAL A 11 -16.55 6.39 2.80
CA VAL A 11 -16.26 4.96 2.85
C VAL A 11 -14.80 4.71 2.47
N TYR A 12 -14.29 5.36 1.43
CA TYR A 12 -12.89 5.30 1.03
C TYR A 12 -11.99 5.85 2.13
N ALA A 13 -12.31 7.00 2.73
CA ALA A 13 -11.57 7.56 3.86
C ALA A 13 -11.60 6.62 5.07
N PHE A 14 -12.72 5.96 5.37
CA PHE A 14 -12.83 5.01 6.47
C PHE A 14 -12.04 3.71 6.20
N LEU A 15 -12.11 3.18 4.97
CA LEU A 15 -11.30 2.04 4.52
C LEU A 15 -9.81 2.39 4.42
N ALA A 16 -9.48 3.64 4.10
CA ALA A 16 -8.13 4.19 3.99
C ALA A 16 -7.51 4.51 5.35
N VAL A 17 -8.33 4.91 6.32
CA VAL A 17 -7.89 5.23 7.70
C VAL A 17 -7.44 3.97 8.44
N ILE A 18 -7.82 2.78 7.98
CA ILE A 18 -7.29 1.53 8.53
C ILE A 18 -7.03 0.54 7.38
N PRO A 19 -5.85 0.55 6.73
CA PRO A 19 -5.46 -0.46 5.73
C PRO A 19 -5.48 -1.90 6.27
N ILE A 20 -5.54 -2.07 7.60
CA ILE A 20 -5.71 -3.35 8.29
C ILE A 20 -7.11 -3.94 8.04
N VAL A 21 -8.15 -3.12 7.86
CA VAL A 21 -9.54 -3.57 7.62
C VAL A 21 -9.71 -4.27 6.27
N PRO A 22 -9.34 -3.67 5.11
CA PRO A 22 -9.42 -4.37 3.83
C PRO A 22 -8.50 -5.59 3.78
N PHE A 23 -7.35 -5.55 4.47
CA PHE A 23 -6.48 -6.72 4.60
C PHE A 23 -7.18 -7.89 5.31
N LEU A 24 -7.79 -7.63 6.48
CA LEU A 24 -8.54 -8.62 7.25
C LEU A 24 -9.75 -9.12 6.47
N LEU A 25 -10.52 -8.24 5.83
CA LEU A 25 -11.70 -8.59 5.05
C LEU A 25 -11.36 -9.55 3.90
N ILE A 26 -10.30 -9.25 3.14
CA ILE A 26 -9.89 -10.13 2.03
C ILE A 26 -9.26 -11.41 2.57
N TYR A 27 -8.47 -11.34 3.64
CA TYR A 27 -7.87 -12.53 4.25
C TYR A 27 -8.92 -13.52 4.76
N PHE A 28 -9.90 -13.05 5.54
CA PHE A 28 -10.96 -13.88 6.10
C PHE A 28 -12.00 -14.28 5.05
N GLY A 29 -12.44 -13.35 4.18
CA GLY A 29 -13.42 -13.63 3.15
C GLY A 29 -12.92 -14.60 2.09
N PHE A 30 -11.73 -14.33 1.53
CA PHE A 30 -11.13 -15.19 0.50
C PHE A 30 -10.56 -16.48 1.08
N GLY A 31 -10.12 -16.46 2.34
CA GLY A 31 -9.68 -17.63 3.09
C GLY A 31 -10.80 -18.62 3.39
N ALA A 32 -12.00 -18.12 3.73
CA ALA A 32 -13.19 -18.94 3.95
C ALA A 32 -13.71 -19.55 2.63
N TYR A 33 -13.64 -18.81 1.52
CA TYR A 33 -14.14 -19.27 0.22
C TYR A 33 -13.21 -20.30 -0.47
N THR A 34 -11.90 -20.09 -0.40
CA THR A 34 -10.93 -20.88 -1.20
C THR A 34 -10.28 -22.02 -0.41
N GLY A 35 -10.36 -22.01 0.92
CA GLY A 35 -9.66 -22.96 1.81
C GLY A 35 -8.13 -22.83 1.85
N ASP A 36 -7.52 -22.22 0.82
CA ASP A 36 -6.08 -22.04 0.70
C ASP A 36 -5.63 -20.70 1.31
N ARG A 37 -5.36 -20.73 2.62
CA ARG A 37 -4.90 -19.58 3.42
C ARG A 37 -3.67 -18.89 2.84
N LYS A 38 -2.76 -19.62 2.17
CA LYS A 38 -1.55 -19.04 1.58
C LYS A 38 -1.85 -18.23 0.33
N LYS A 39 -2.87 -18.63 -0.45
CA LYS A 39 -3.28 -17.89 -1.64
C LYS A 39 -4.11 -16.67 -1.26
N ALA A 40 -5.04 -16.84 -0.31
CA ALA A 40 -5.83 -15.74 0.25
C ALA A 40 -4.94 -14.63 0.85
N PHE A 41 -3.90 -14.99 1.60
CA PHE A 41 -2.95 -14.02 2.15
C PHE A 41 -2.21 -13.22 1.06
N ARG A 42 -1.75 -13.89 0.00
CA ARG A 42 -1.07 -13.22 -1.12
C ARG A 42 -1.99 -12.24 -1.83
N THR A 43 -3.22 -12.66 -2.12
CA THR A 43 -4.21 -11.79 -2.76
C THR A 43 -4.60 -10.60 -1.87
N ALA A 44 -4.77 -10.83 -0.56
CA ALA A 44 -5.05 -9.77 0.40
C ALA A 44 -3.91 -8.73 0.44
N MET A 45 -2.65 -9.18 0.43
CA MET A 45 -1.49 -8.29 0.36
C MET A 45 -1.50 -7.46 -0.92
N ASP A 46 -1.68 -8.08 -2.09
CA ASP A 46 -1.60 -7.40 -3.38
C ASP A 46 -2.66 -6.29 -3.49
N VAL A 47 -3.91 -6.60 -3.09
CA VAL A 47 -5.02 -5.64 -3.09
C VAL A 47 -4.81 -4.53 -2.06
N THR A 48 -4.37 -4.88 -0.85
CA THR A 48 -4.15 -3.87 0.20
C THR A 48 -2.98 -2.94 -0.12
N THR A 49 -1.96 -3.43 -0.84
CA THR A 49 -0.82 -2.59 -1.26
C THR A 49 -1.28 -1.48 -2.21
N ALA A 50 -2.18 -1.78 -3.15
CA ALA A 50 -2.73 -0.77 -4.05
C ALA A 50 -3.51 0.32 -3.28
N LEU A 51 -4.29 -0.09 -2.27
CA LEU A 51 -4.98 0.84 -1.37
C LEU A 51 -3.98 1.67 -0.55
N LEU A 52 -2.97 1.03 0.04
CA LEU A 52 -1.91 1.67 0.82
C LEU A 52 -1.15 2.73 0.03
N ILE A 53 -0.84 2.48 -1.24
CA ILE A 53 -0.18 3.47 -2.11
C ILE A 53 -1.02 4.75 -2.20
N GLY A 54 -2.33 4.63 -2.44
CA GLY A 54 -3.23 5.78 -2.49
C GLY A 54 -3.33 6.50 -1.14
N CYS A 55 -3.42 5.75 -0.04
CA CYS A 55 -3.53 6.32 1.30
C CYS A 55 -2.27 7.11 1.69
N VAL A 56 -1.10 6.49 1.52
CA VAL A 56 0.20 7.10 1.84
C VAL A 56 0.43 8.33 0.96
N ALA A 57 0.08 8.28 -0.32
CA ALA A 57 0.20 9.43 -1.21
C ALA A 57 -0.65 10.62 -0.75
N VAL A 58 -1.95 10.39 -0.48
CA VAL A 58 -2.84 11.46 -0.01
C VAL A 58 -2.40 12.01 1.34
N LEU A 59 -1.97 11.14 2.26
CA LEU A 59 -1.51 11.53 3.58
C LEU A 59 -0.22 12.36 3.50
N PHE A 60 0.71 11.96 2.63
CA PHE A 60 1.94 12.69 2.35
C PHE A 60 1.64 14.05 1.73
N ASP A 61 0.79 14.11 0.71
CA ASP A 61 0.43 15.35 0.03
C ASP A 61 -0.24 16.35 0.99
N ARG A 62 -1.13 15.85 1.86
CA ARG A 62 -1.75 16.69 2.91
C ARG A 62 -0.75 17.17 3.95
N LEU A 63 0.23 16.35 4.32
CA LEU A 63 1.19 16.69 5.36
C LEU A 63 2.25 17.67 4.85
N PHE A 64 2.74 17.49 3.62
CA PHE A 64 3.80 18.31 3.04
C PHE A 64 3.28 19.41 2.10
N ASN A 65 1.96 19.50 1.90
CA ASN A 65 1.30 20.45 1.00
C ASN A 65 1.92 20.44 -0.42
N SER A 66 2.25 19.23 -0.88
CA SER A 66 2.98 18.95 -2.12
C SER A 66 2.24 17.87 -2.90
N SER A 67 2.43 17.77 -4.21
CA SER A 67 1.89 16.68 -5.05
C SER A 67 2.88 15.51 -5.21
N PHE A 68 3.95 15.49 -4.40
CA PHE A 68 5.07 14.56 -4.56
C PHE A 68 4.84 13.17 -3.97
N GLY A 69 3.77 12.93 -3.22
CA GLY A 69 3.51 11.65 -2.54
C GLY A 69 3.43 10.47 -3.49
N LEU A 70 2.66 10.57 -4.58
CA LEU A 70 2.57 9.52 -5.60
C LEU A 70 3.91 9.28 -6.31
N TYR A 71 4.61 10.36 -6.69
CA TYR A 71 5.88 10.26 -7.39
C TYR A 71 6.96 9.65 -6.52
N GLY A 72 7.04 10.00 -5.24
CA GLY A 72 7.98 9.42 -4.28
C GLY A 72 7.76 7.92 -4.11
N ILE A 73 6.51 7.48 -3.99
CA ILE A 73 6.17 6.05 -3.91
C ILE A 73 6.59 5.32 -5.19
N LEU A 74 6.26 5.89 -6.35
CA LEU A 74 6.64 5.30 -7.64
C LEU A 74 8.17 5.17 -7.77
N LEU A 75 8.92 6.17 -7.33
CA LEU A 75 10.37 6.20 -7.35
C LEU A 75 10.96 5.10 -6.44
N VAL A 76 10.42 4.94 -5.23
CA VAL A 76 10.80 3.85 -4.30
C VAL A 76 10.53 2.47 -4.93
N PHE A 77 9.38 2.30 -5.59
CA PHE A 77 9.06 1.05 -6.29
C PHE A 77 10.01 0.77 -7.44
N LEU A 78 10.37 1.78 -8.24
CA LEU A 78 11.33 1.67 -9.34
C LEU A 78 12.74 1.34 -8.85
N LEU A 79 13.21 2.00 -7.80
CA LEU A 79 14.51 1.70 -7.18
C LEU A 79 14.53 0.29 -6.59
N GLY A 80 13.48 -0.09 -5.85
CA GLY A 80 13.34 -1.45 -5.34
C GLY A 80 13.34 -2.49 -6.46
N ALA A 81 12.69 -2.17 -7.59
CA ALA A 81 12.68 -3.03 -8.76
C ALA A 81 14.04 -3.16 -9.44
N GLY A 82 14.76 -2.05 -9.62
CA GLY A 82 16.09 -2.03 -10.20
C GLY A 82 17.11 -2.78 -9.34
N LEU A 83 17.08 -2.57 -8.01
CA LEU A 83 17.97 -3.25 -7.07
C LEU A 83 17.73 -4.76 -7.04
N LEU A 84 16.46 -5.19 -6.89
CA LEU A 84 16.10 -6.60 -6.90
C LEU A 84 16.35 -7.26 -8.26
N GLY A 85 16.17 -6.53 -9.36
CA GLY A 85 16.49 -6.98 -10.70
C GLY A 85 17.99 -7.23 -10.87
N ASN A 86 18.84 -6.32 -10.41
CA ASN A 86 20.29 -6.47 -10.46
C ASN A 86 20.78 -7.65 -9.60
N VAL A 87 20.23 -7.81 -8.38
CA VAL A 87 20.56 -8.95 -7.51
C VAL A 87 20.14 -10.28 -8.16
N GLN A 88 18.93 -10.37 -8.73
CA GLN A 88 18.49 -11.59 -9.42
C GLN A 88 19.30 -11.89 -10.68
N TYR A 89 19.72 -10.85 -11.42
CA TYR A 89 20.58 -11.01 -12.59
C TYR A 89 21.95 -11.58 -12.20
N ARG A 90 22.54 -11.07 -11.10
CA ARG A 90 23.85 -11.54 -10.61
C ARG A 90 23.82 -12.95 -10.04
N GLU A 91 22.74 -13.33 -9.34
CA GLU A 91 22.66 -14.64 -8.67
C GLU A 91 22.18 -15.78 -9.57
N LYS A 92 21.30 -15.51 -10.53
CA LYS A 92 20.62 -16.57 -11.30
C LYS A 92 20.81 -16.48 -12.80
N GLY A 93 21.44 -15.40 -13.32
CA GLY A 93 21.67 -15.18 -14.75
C GLY A 93 20.40 -14.99 -15.60
N MET A 94 19.21 -15.25 -15.05
CA MET A 94 17.92 -15.10 -15.70
C MET A 94 17.00 -14.19 -14.89
N ILE A 95 16.53 -13.12 -15.52
CA ILE A 95 15.60 -12.16 -14.92
C ILE A 95 14.19 -12.72 -15.05
N ASN A 96 13.62 -13.23 -13.95
CA ASN A 96 12.22 -13.59 -13.92
C ASN A 96 11.39 -12.38 -13.47
N VAL A 97 10.98 -11.56 -14.44
CA VAL A 97 10.24 -10.31 -14.24
C VAL A 97 9.00 -10.53 -13.35
N LYS A 98 8.25 -11.62 -13.60
CA LYS A 98 7.06 -11.96 -12.78
C LYS A 98 7.42 -12.15 -11.31
N ARG A 99 8.52 -12.84 -11.02
CA ARG A 99 8.99 -13.04 -9.64
C ARG A 99 9.43 -11.73 -9.01
N ILE A 100 10.17 -10.89 -9.73
CA ILE A 100 10.62 -9.57 -9.27
C ILE A 100 9.43 -8.69 -8.90
N THR A 101 8.46 -8.53 -9.81
CA THR A 101 7.25 -7.73 -9.56
C THR A 101 6.49 -8.24 -8.34
N MET A 102 6.29 -9.55 -8.19
CA MET A 102 5.63 -10.11 -7.00
C MET A 102 6.40 -9.86 -5.70
N VAL A 103 7.74 -9.87 -5.74
CA VAL A 103 8.55 -9.59 -4.54
C VAL A 103 8.48 -8.10 -4.18
N ILE A 104 8.63 -7.21 -5.16
CA ILE A 104 8.52 -5.76 -4.94
C ILE A 104 7.14 -5.41 -4.39
N TRP A 105 6.08 -5.98 -4.95
CA TRP A 105 4.72 -5.72 -4.48
C TRP A 105 4.55 -6.11 -3.01
N ARG A 106 5.11 -7.26 -2.60
CA ARG A 106 5.09 -7.72 -1.21
C ARG A 106 5.93 -6.85 -0.28
N VAL A 107 7.13 -6.46 -0.71
CA VAL A 107 7.97 -5.54 0.07
C VAL A 107 7.29 -4.17 0.18
N GLY A 108 6.65 -3.73 -0.90
CA GLY A 108 5.85 -2.53 -0.98
C GLY A 108 4.73 -2.49 0.06
N PHE A 109 4.02 -3.60 0.29
CA PHE A 109 3.05 -3.72 1.38
C PHE A 109 3.66 -3.36 2.74
N PHE A 110 4.81 -3.97 3.07
CA PHE A 110 5.47 -3.76 4.36
C PHE A 110 5.99 -2.33 4.50
N VAL A 111 6.65 -1.81 3.47
CA VAL A 111 7.20 -0.44 3.46
C VAL A 111 6.08 0.58 3.56
N MET A 112 5.04 0.45 2.73
CA MET A 112 3.89 1.37 2.74
C MET A 112 3.11 1.27 4.04
N GLY A 113 2.92 0.06 4.60
CA GLY A 113 2.29 -0.13 5.91
C GLY A 113 3.06 0.57 7.04
N LEU A 114 4.39 0.46 7.03
CA LEU A 114 5.24 1.14 8.00
C LEU A 114 5.18 2.67 7.84
N PHE A 115 5.33 3.17 6.61
CA PHE A 115 5.21 4.60 6.30
C PHE A 115 3.83 5.15 6.67
N TYR A 116 2.77 4.38 6.42
CA TYR A 116 1.41 4.73 6.80
C TYR A 116 1.30 4.94 8.31
N VAL A 117 1.76 3.98 9.12
CA VAL A 117 1.72 4.08 10.59
C VAL A 117 2.49 5.31 11.08
N ILE A 118 3.70 5.54 10.57
CA ILE A 118 4.53 6.70 10.93
C ILE A 118 3.83 8.02 10.56
N LEU A 119 3.40 8.15 9.31
CA LEU A 119 2.74 9.36 8.82
C LEU A 119 1.40 9.60 9.53
N MET A 120 0.68 8.54 9.91
CA MET A 120 -0.56 8.63 10.68
C MET A 120 -0.29 9.22 12.07
N PHE A 121 0.73 8.75 12.79
CA PHE A 121 1.12 9.33 14.08
C PHE A 121 1.53 10.80 13.94
N ILE A 122 2.28 11.15 12.91
CA ILE A 122 2.67 12.55 12.64
C ILE A 122 1.44 13.40 12.28
N GLY A 123 0.52 12.88 11.47
CA GLY A 123 -0.72 13.56 11.09
C GLY A 123 -1.64 13.82 12.27
N ILE A 124 -1.81 12.82 13.16
CA ILE A 124 -2.58 12.98 14.41
C ILE A 124 -1.89 13.99 15.32
N GLY A 125 -0.57 13.89 15.50
CA GLY A 125 0.21 14.85 16.29
C GLY A 125 0.00 16.27 15.79
N ARG A 126 0.17 16.51 14.49
CA ARG A 126 -0.08 17.84 13.89
C ARG A 126 -1.53 18.27 14.10
N SER A 127 -2.51 17.41 13.86
CA SER A 127 -3.93 17.75 14.07
C SER A 127 -4.24 18.12 15.52
N LEU A 128 -3.55 17.54 16.50
CA LEU A 128 -3.72 17.86 17.92
C LEU A 128 -2.98 19.14 18.33
N PHE A 129 -1.82 19.43 17.73
CA PHE A 129 -1.05 20.66 18.00
C PHE A 129 -1.53 21.88 17.20
N THR A 130 -2.42 21.69 16.20
CA THR A 130 -3.02 22.79 15.42
C THR A 130 -4.44 23.16 15.91
N VAL A 131 -4.79 22.76 17.14
CA VAL A 131 -5.94 23.27 17.92
C VAL A 131 -5.42 24.24 18.95
#